data_AF-A0AA35VTQ0-F1
#
_entry.id   AF-A0AA35VTQ0-F1
#
_cell.length_a   1.000
_cell.length_b   1.000
_cell.length_c   1.000
_cell.angle_alpha   90.00
_cell.angle_beta   90.00
_cell.angle_gamma   90.00
#
_symmetry.space_group_name_H-M   'P 1'
#
loop_
_entity.id
_entity.type
_entity.pdbx_description
1 polymer ?
#
loop_
_entity_poly.entity_id
_entity_poly.type
_entity_poly.pdbx_seq_one_letter_code
_entity_poly.pdbx_strand_id
1 'polypeptide(L)'
;METVKGPAIQLFNFAEAISISRRSPEKLFKILDLHDACMDLLPDIDAVFFSKSAESIRVQATEILSRLAEAARGMLSEFENAVLREPSRVPVPGGTIHPLTRYSDDLTTPDMDFTDHEGQSPLALHLIWIIVILQFNLEGKSKHYKDNSLAFLFVMNNVHYIVQKIKGSPELREMIGDSYLKKLTGKFRQAATRYQRATWVGVLYCLRDEGLHVSGSFSSGVSKSALRERFKSFNTMFEEVHRMQALWLIPDTQLREELQISISEKLIPAYRSFLGRFRTHIENGRHPEQYIKYSVEDLETAVLDFFEGKEEEEDDEASRGVENYSSMEAEEVLEENQSTSKYYFSFETWLYFNLQFN
;
A
#
# COMPACT_ATOMS: atom_id res chain seq x y z
N MET A 1 -33.96 47.20 6.65
CA MET A 1 -33.71 46.07 5.72
C MET A 1 -32.82 46.48 4.55
N GLU A 2 -33.13 47.55 3.80
CA GLU A 2 -32.22 48.04 2.74
C GLU A 2 -30.78 48.27 3.25
N THR A 3 -30.65 48.84 4.45
CA THR A 3 -29.39 49.05 5.18
C THR A 3 -28.50 47.82 5.35
N VAL A 4 -29.06 46.61 5.41
CA VAL A 4 -28.31 45.34 5.60
C VAL A 4 -28.23 44.50 4.33
N LYS A 5 -29.00 44.86 3.29
CA LYS A 5 -29.02 44.13 2.00
C LYS A 5 -27.68 44.24 1.26
N GLY A 6 -27.03 45.41 1.29
CA GLY A 6 -25.72 45.62 0.68
C GLY A 6 -24.62 44.73 1.30
N PRO A 7 -24.39 44.79 2.63
CA PRO A 7 -23.45 43.91 3.32
C PRO A 7 -23.74 42.42 3.15
N ALA A 8 -25.00 41.99 3.19
CA ALA A 8 -25.38 40.58 2.98
C ALA A 8 -24.96 40.09 1.58
N ILE A 9 -25.23 40.87 0.53
CA ILE A 9 -24.80 40.56 -0.85
C ILE A 9 -23.27 40.49 -0.95
N GLN A 10 -22.53 41.39 -0.28
CA GLN A 10 -21.06 41.33 -0.27
C GLN A 10 -20.52 40.05 0.38
N LEU A 11 -21.15 39.58 1.46
CA LEU A 11 -20.80 38.32 2.13
C LEU A 11 -21.06 37.10 1.24
N PHE A 12 -22.23 37.03 0.61
CA PHE A 12 -22.56 35.91 -0.30
C PHE A 12 -21.69 35.92 -1.57
N ASN A 13 -21.39 37.08 -2.15
CA ASN A 13 -20.49 37.21 -3.30
C ASN A 13 -19.06 36.71 -2.98
N PHE A 14 -18.58 36.87 -1.75
CA PHE A 14 -17.28 36.35 -1.32
C PHE A 14 -17.26 34.81 -1.28
N ALA A 15 -18.29 34.20 -0.70
CA ALA A 15 -18.46 32.75 -0.71
C ALA A 15 -18.67 32.21 -2.14
N GLU A 16 -19.41 32.93 -3.00
CA GLU A 16 -19.59 32.57 -4.42
C GLU A 16 -18.24 32.54 -5.14
N ALA A 17 -17.43 33.59 -4.98
CA ALA A 17 -16.08 33.67 -5.55
C ALA A 17 -15.15 32.54 -5.08
N ILE A 18 -15.31 32.05 -3.84
CA ILE A 18 -14.60 30.86 -3.35
C ILE A 18 -15.08 29.59 -4.05
N SER A 19 -16.41 29.40 -4.15
CA SER A 19 -17.03 28.20 -4.74
C SER A 19 -16.65 27.98 -6.22
N ILE A 20 -16.46 29.06 -6.98
CA ILE A 20 -16.02 29.02 -8.39
C ILE A 20 -14.50 29.11 -8.57
N SER A 21 -13.73 29.22 -7.49
CA SER A 21 -12.27 29.38 -7.58
C SER A 21 -11.57 28.09 -8.04
N ARG A 22 -10.37 28.22 -8.65
CA ARG A 22 -9.57 27.06 -9.10
C ARG A 22 -9.46 26.00 -7.99
N ARG A 23 -9.91 24.79 -8.29
CA ARG A 23 -9.97 23.63 -7.38
C ARG A 23 -8.58 23.13 -6.97
N SER A 24 -8.45 22.71 -5.71
CA SER A 24 -7.28 22.03 -5.14
C SER A 24 -7.64 21.38 -3.77
N PRO A 25 -6.91 20.35 -3.30
CA PRO A 25 -7.25 19.65 -2.05
C PRO A 25 -7.31 20.56 -0.81
N GLU A 26 -6.42 21.54 -0.72
CA GLU A 26 -6.29 22.48 0.41
C GLU A 26 -7.43 23.51 0.45
N LYS A 27 -8.25 23.57 -0.61
CA LYS A 27 -9.46 24.38 -0.71
C LYS A 27 -10.73 23.61 -0.43
N LEU A 28 -10.73 22.28 -0.54
CA LEU A 28 -11.89 21.46 -0.22
C LEU A 28 -12.32 21.70 1.23
N PHE A 29 -11.38 21.60 2.17
CA PHE A 29 -11.60 21.91 3.58
C PHE A 29 -12.18 23.32 3.77
N LYS A 30 -11.56 24.34 3.18
CA LYS A 30 -12.02 25.74 3.27
C LYS A 30 -13.40 26.03 2.65
N ILE A 31 -13.90 25.12 1.81
CA ILE A 31 -15.28 25.15 1.30
C ILE A 31 -16.22 24.41 2.24
N LEU A 32 -15.79 23.33 2.87
CA LEU A 32 -16.55 22.63 3.91
C LEU A 32 -16.68 23.50 5.17
N ASP A 33 -15.59 24.07 5.69
CA ASP A 33 -15.58 25.04 6.80
C ASP A 33 -16.59 26.18 6.58
N LEU A 34 -16.65 26.70 5.34
CA LEU A 34 -17.53 27.80 4.95
C LEU A 34 -18.98 27.33 4.69
N HIS A 35 -19.16 26.12 4.17
CA HIS A 35 -20.47 25.49 4.01
C HIS A 35 -21.12 25.25 5.37
N ASP A 36 -20.39 24.67 6.31
CA ASP A 36 -20.92 24.29 7.62
C ASP A 36 -21.19 25.56 8.47
N ALA A 37 -20.29 26.56 8.44
CA ALA A 37 -20.57 27.87 9.02
C ALA A 37 -21.78 28.59 8.38
N CYS A 38 -22.05 28.39 7.08
CA CYS A 38 -23.27 28.87 6.43
C CYS A 38 -24.52 28.04 6.78
N MET A 39 -24.37 26.75 7.10
CA MET A 39 -25.47 25.89 7.57
C MET A 39 -25.90 26.26 8.98
N ASP A 40 -24.95 26.40 9.90
CA ASP A 40 -25.20 26.76 11.32
C ASP A 40 -25.90 28.12 11.46
N LEU A 41 -25.56 29.08 10.59
CA LEU A 41 -26.17 30.41 10.58
C LEU A 41 -27.52 30.47 9.83
N LEU A 42 -27.92 29.41 9.10
CA LEU A 42 -29.13 29.43 8.28
C LEU A 42 -30.43 29.64 9.10
N PRO A 43 -30.63 29.00 10.28
CA PRO A 43 -31.81 29.25 11.12
C PRO A 43 -31.89 30.69 11.65
N ASP A 44 -30.75 31.29 12.01
CA ASP A 44 -30.69 32.69 12.46
C ASP A 44 -30.98 33.66 11.31
N ILE A 45 -30.47 33.36 10.10
CA ILE A 45 -30.81 34.10 8.87
C ILE A 45 -32.33 34.02 8.62
N ASP A 46 -32.93 32.83 8.71
CA ASP A 46 -34.36 32.66 8.48
C ASP A 46 -35.22 33.40 9.53
N ALA A 47 -34.80 33.39 10.79
CA ALA A 47 -35.47 34.10 11.88
C ALA A 47 -35.36 35.63 11.75
N VAL A 48 -34.14 36.16 11.54
CA VAL A 48 -33.87 37.61 11.44
C VAL A 48 -34.47 38.21 10.17
N PHE A 49 -34.46 37.47 9.06
CA PHE A 49 -34.94 37.92 7.75
C PHE A 49 -36.33 37.37 7.38
N PHE A 50 -37.14 36.94 8.36
CA PHE A 50 -38.44 36.27 8.13
C PHE A 50 -39.43 37.05 7.24
N SER A 51 -39.42 38.38 7.25
CA SER A 51 -40.40 39.17 6.47
C SER A 51 -40.18 39.06 4.95
N LYS A 52 -41.27 39.21 4.18
CA LYS A 52 -41.26 39.13 2.71
C LYS A 52 -40.28 40.12 2.04
N SER A 53 -40.00 41.26 2.68
CA SER A 53 -39.04 42.25 2.16
C SER A 53 -37.57 41.84 2.24
N ALA A 54 -37.23 40.73 2.91
CA ALA A 54 -35.88 40.13 2.91
C ALA A 54 -35.85 38.69 2.40
N GLU A 55 -36.92 38.22 1.75
CA GLU A 55 -37.01 36.90 1.11
C GLU A 55 -35.80 36.61 0.20
N SER A 56 -35.31 37.62 -0.54
CA SER A 56 -34.12 37.47 -1.39
C SER A 56 -32.82 37.18 -0.63
N ILE A 57 -32.70 37.57 0.64
CA ILE A 57 -31.49 37.31 1.46
C ILE A 57 -31.47 35.85 1.89
N ARG A 58 -32.62 35.30 2.31
CA ARG A 58 -32.77 33.88 2.68
C ARG A 58 -32.53 32.97 1.48
N VAL A 59 -33.13 33.31 0.32
CA VAL A 59 -32.91 32.58 -0.94
C VAL A 59 -31.43 32.58 -1.34
N GLN A 60 -30.72 33.70 -1.22
CA GLN A 60 -29.27 33.75 -1.49
C GLN A 60 -28.46 32.91 -0.50
N ALA A 61 -28.85 32.86 0.79
CA ALA A 61 -28.19 32.00 1.79
C ALA A 61 -28.35 30.50 1.46
N THR A 62 -29.55 30.06 1.04
CA THR A 62 -29.77 28.68 0.59
C THR A 62 -29.03 28.38 -0.73
N GLU A 63 -29.00 29.33 -1.66
CA GLU A 63 -28.32 29.16 -2.95
C GLU A 63 -26.80 29.04 -2.77
N ILE A 64 -26.19 29.86 -1.92
CA ILE A 64 -24.74 29.79 -1.71
C ILE A 64 -24.32 28.51 -0.97
N LEU A 65 -25.11 28.04 -0.01
CA LEU A 65 -24.88 26.75 0.65
C LEU A 65 -24.88 25.61 -0.38
N SER A 66 -25.87 25.60 -1.29
CA SER A 66 -25.94 24.64 -2.40
C SER A 66 -24.72 24.71 -3.33
N ARG A 67 -24.27 25.92 -3.70
CA ARG A 67 -23.10 26.14 -4.57
C ARG A 67 -21.78 25.71 -3.91
N LEU A 68 -21.61 25.92 -2.59
CA LEU A 68 -20.45 25.42 -1.84
C LEU A 68 -20.46 23.88 -1.80
N ALA A 69 -21.62 23.26 -1.58
CA ALA A 69 -21.77 21.80 -1.60
C ALA A 69 -21.49 21.19 -2.99
N GLU A 70 -21.92 21.84 -4.07
CA GLU A 70 -21.56 21.46 -5.46
C GLU A 70 -20.07 21.67 -5.75
N ALA A 71 -19.45 22.72 -5.23
CA ALA A 71 -18.01 22.93 -5.37
C ALA A 71 -17.20 21.81 -4.67
N ALA A 72 -17.62 21.40 -3.46
CA ALA A 72 -17.02 20.28 -2.73
C ALA A 72 -17.21 18.94 -3.47
N ARG A 73 -18.44 18.62 -3.92
CA ARG A 73 -18.70 17.44 -4.77
C ARG A 73 -17.85 17.42 -6.03
N GLY A 74 -17.71 18.57 -6.69
CA GLY A 74 -16.85 18.72 -7.88
C GLY A 74 -15.37 18.47 -7.60
N MET A 75 -14.84 18.93 -6.46
CA MET A 75 -13.45 18.64 -6.06
C MET A 75 -13.22 17.17 -5.71
N LEU A 76 -14.17 16.53 -5.00
CA LEU A 76 -14.10 15.09 -4.71
C LEU A 76 -14.12 14.26 -6.00
N SER A 77 -15.03 14.57 -6.93
CA SER A 77 -15.11 13.82 -8.20
C SER A 77 -13.91 14.10 -9.14
N GLU A 78 -13.31 15.29 -9.11
CA GLU A 78 -12.03 15.56 -9.78
C GLU A 78 -10.88 14.74 -9.17
N PHE A 79 -10.83 14.61 -7.84
CA PHE A 79 -9.85 13.77 -7.16
C PHE A 79 -10.04 12.28 -7.45
N GLU A 80 -11.26 11.77 -7.38
CA GLU A 80 -11.62 10.40 -7.80
C GLU A 80 -11.21 10.12 -9.25
N ASN A 81 -11.47 11.05 -10.16
CA ASN A 81 -11.03 10.94 -11.56
C ASN A 81 -9.51 10.98 -11.69
N ALA A 82 -8.80 11.77 -10.88
CA ALA A 82 -7.34 11.81 -10.89
C ALA A 82 -6.73 10.49 -10.38
N VAL A 83 -7.30 9.90 -9.32
CA VAL A 83 -6.88 8.59 -8.80
C VAL A 83 -7.30 7.47 -9.77
N LEU A 84 -8.47 7.50 -10.39
CA LEU A 84 -8.88 6.45 -11.36
C LEU A 84 -8.06 6.49 -12.65
N ARG A 85 -7.52 7.66 -13.01
CA ARG A 85 -6.65 7.87 -14.17
C ARG A 85 -5.16 7.73 -13.84
N GLU A 86 -4.82 6.87 -12.88
CA GLU A 86 -3.47 6.69 -12.30
C GLU A 86 -2.85 5.31 -12.67
N PRO A 87 -2.23 5.18 -13.86
CA PRO A 87 -2.10 3.88 -14.53
C PRO A 87 -0.62 3.48 -14.65
N SER A 88 0.03 3.17 -13.53
CA SER A 88 1.48 2.91 -13.58
C SER A 88 1.78 1.51 -14.09
N ARG A 89 2.49 1.46 -15.23
CA ARG A 89 3.05 0.25 -15.83
C ARG A 89 4.48 -0.05 -15.33
N VAL A 90 5.00 0.75 -14.40
CA VAL A 90 6.36 0.65 -13.86
C VAL A 90 6.30 0.07 -12.44
N PRO A 91 6.89 -1.11 -12.17
CA PRO A 91 7.03 -1.64 -10.81
C PRO A 91 8.04 -0.81 -10.01
N VAL A 92 7.81 -0.62 -8.72
CA VAL A 92 8.73 0.17 -7.85
C VAL A 92 9.89 -0.71 -7.39
N PRO A 93 11.14 -0.21 -7.40
CA PRO A 93 12.25 -0.87 -6.69
C PRO A 93 11.88 -1.25 -5.25
N GLY A 94 12.35 -2.42 -4.81
CA GLY A 94 12.12 -2.96 -3.47
C GLY A 94 10.67 -3.32 -3.10
N GLY A 95 9.67 -3.12 -3.98
CA GLY A 95 8.25 -3.38 -3.66
C GLY A 95 7.63 -2.32 -2.73
N THR A 96 8.19 -1.11 -2.76
CA THR A 96 7.88 0.03 -1.89
C THR A 96 6.55 0.73 -2.22
N ILE A 97 6.20 1.78 -1.47
CA ILE A 97 4.93 2.52 -1.63
C ILE A 97 5.01 3.42 -2.89
N HIS A 98 4.01 3.36 -3.76
CA HIS A 98 4.12 3.80 -5.16
C HIS A 98 3.75 5.28 -5.42
N PRO A 99 4.62 6.11 -6.05
CA PRO A 99 4.28 7.46 -6.52
C PRO A 99 3.62 7.53 -7.92
N LEU A 100 2.56 8.33 -8.00
CA LEU A 100 1.50 8.25 -9.02
C LEU A 100 1.93 8.58 -10.48
N THR A 101 1.69 7.65 -11.42
CA THR A 101 2.12 7.67 -12.85
C THR A 101 1.27 6.68 -13.70
N ARG A 102 1.29 6.52 -15.05
CA ARG A 102 1.39 7.36 -16.28
C ARG A 102 0.70 6.51 -17.42
N TYR A 103 -0.40 6.97 -18.06
CA TYR A 103 -1.41 6.23 -18.92
C TYR A 103 -0.97 5.12 -19.92
N SER A 104 -1.73 4.01 -20.01
CA SER A 104 -2.76 3.81 -21.07
C SER A 104 -3.68 2.56 -20.92
N ASP A 105 -4.90 2.69 -21.45
CA ASP A 105 -5.80 1.69 -22.07
C ASP A 105 -5.83 0.23 -21.57
N ASP A 106 -6.70 -0.06 -20.59
CA ASP A 106 -7.76 -1.08 -20.74
C ASP A 106 -8.86 -0.85 -19.66
N LEU A 107 -9.99 -0.24 -20.04
CA LEU A 107 -11.00 0.27 -19.10
C LEU A 107 -11.96 -0.82 -18.58
N THR A 108 -11.45 -1.68 -17.70
CA THR A 108 -12.30 -2.29 -16.66
C THR A 108 -12.46 -1.28 -15.53
N THR A 109 -13.64 -0.69 -15.35
CA THR A 109 -13.91 0.14 -14.18
C THR A 109 -13.96 -0.74 -12.92
N PRO A 110 -13.42 -0.29 -11.77
CA PRO A 110 -13.62 -1.02 -10.53
C PRO A 110 -15.11 -1.13 -10.21
N ASP A 111 -15.54 -2.31 -9.76
CA ASP A 111 -16.92 -2.59 -9.38
C ASP A 111 -17.11 -2.39 -7.86
N MET A 112 -18.24 -1.82 -7.46
CA MET A 112 -18.63 -1.61 -6.06
C MET A 112 -20.12 -1.95 -5.92
N ASP A 113 -20.40 -3.00 -5.16
CA ASP A 113 -21.74 -3.27 -4.67
C ASP A 113 -22.06 -2.33 -3.49
N PHE A 114 -22.91 -1.34 -3.75
CA PHE A 114 -23.36 -0.36 -2.76
C PHE A 114 -24.36 -0.93 -1.74
N THR A 115 -24.88 -2.15 -1.91
CA THR A 115 -25.87 -2.72 -0.97
C THR A 115 -25.29 -3.02 0.42
N ASP A 116 -23.99 -3.32 0.50
CA ASP A 116 -23.25 -3.48 1.77
C ASP A 116 -23.01 -2.13 2.51
N HIS A 117 -23.49 -1.01 1.97
CA HIS A 117 -23.17 0.35 2.40
C HIS A 117 -24.41 1.22 2.71
N GLU A 118 -25.59 0.60 2.86
CA GLU A 118 -26.83 1.30 3.25
C GLU A 118 -26.67 2.06 4.59
N GLY A 119 -27.08 3.32 4.60
CA GLY A 119 -27.02 4.20 5.78
C GLY A 119 -25.72 5.01 5.94
N GLN A 120 -24.70 4.79 5.12
CA GLN A 120 -23.49 5.63 5.13
C GLN A 120 -23.74 7.02 4.49
N SER A 121 -23.00 8.03 4.94
CA SER A 121 -23.10 9.39 4.40
C SER A 121 -22.51 9.47 2.97
N PRO A 122 -22.94 10.44 2.14
CA PRO A 122 -22.37 10.62 0.80
C PRO A 122 -20.85 10.81 0.79
N LEU A 123 -20.30 11.48 1.83
CA LEU A 123 -18.86 11.64 2.00
C LEU A 123 -18.17 10.30 2.34
N ALA A 124 -18.76 9.48 3.21
CA ALA A 124 -18.25 8.15 3.50
C ALA A 124 -18.23 7.26 2.24
N LEU A 125 -19.30 7.30 1.42
CA LEU A 125 -19.34 6.58 0.14
C LEU A 125 -18.22 7.03 -0.81
N HIS A 126 -17.98 8.34 -0.94
CA HIS A 126 -16.84 8.87 -1.69
C HIS A 126 -15.48 8.37 -1.16
N LEU A 127 -15.26 8.36 0.17
CA LEU A 127 -14.00 7.84 0.73
C LEU A 127 -13.78 6.34 0.45
N ILE A 128 -14.84 5.53 0.58
CA ILE A 128 -14.76 4.09 0.29
C ILE A 128 -14.53 3.85 -1.21
N TRP A 129 -15.13 4.67 -2.08
CA TRP A 129 -14.91 4.61 -3.52
C TRP A 129 -13.49 4.98 -3.92
N ILE A 130 -12.92 6.06 -3.35
CA ILE A 130 -11.49 6.41 -3.46
C ILE A 130 -10.59 5.22 -3.05
N ILE A 131 -10.93 4.54 -1.95
CA ILE A 131 -10.16 3.37 -1.47
C ILE A 131 -10.35 2.15 -2.39
N VAL A 132 -11.51 1.96 -3.01
CA VAL A 132 -11.74 0.93 -4.05
C VAL A 132 -10.90 1.21 -5.30
N ILE A 133 -10.91 2.44 -5.80
CA ILE A 133 -10.08 2.85 -6.94
C ILE A 133 -8.59 2.63 -6.63
N LEU A 134 -8.12 3.08 -5.47
CA LEU A 134 -6.72 2.90 -5.06
C LEU A 134 -6.30 1.42 -5.02
N GLN A 135 -7.16 0.54 -4.50
CA GLN A 135 -6.90 -0.91 -4.55
C GLN A 135 -6.86 -1.44 -5.99
N PHE A 136 -7.78 -1.02 -6.86
CA PHE A 136 -7.80 -1.43 -8.25
C PHE A 136 -6.52 -1.02 -8.98
N ASN A 137 -6.02 0.20 -8.75
CA ASN A 137 -4.73 0.66 -9.28
C ASN A 137 -3.57 -0.18 -8.75
N LEU A 138 -3.53 -0.45 -7.43
CA LEU A 138 -2.48 -1.28 -6.81
C LEU A 138 -2.47 -2.72 -7.35
N GLU A 139 -3.66 -3.31 -7.54
CA GLU A 139 -3.82 -4.62 -8.17
C GLU A 139 -3.43 -4.58 -9.67
N GLY A 140 -3.68 -3.47 -10.37
CA GLY A 140 -3.16 -3.20 -11.72
C GLY A 140 -1.63 -3.17 -11.77
N LYS A 141 -1.01 -2.26 -10.99
CA LYS A 141 0.44 -2.10 -10.82
C LYS A 141 1.14 -3.41 -10.48
N SER A 142 0.54 -4.24 -9.62
CA SER A 142 1.12 -5.53 -9.21
C SER A 142 1.43 -6.47 -10.38
N LYS A 143 0.67 -6.38 -11.48
CA LYS A 143 0.84 -7.21 -12.69
C LYS A 143 2.09 -6.88 -13.50
N HIS A 144 2.76 -5.76 -13.21
CA HIS A 144 3.97 -5.31 -13.92
C HIS A 144 5.29 -5.74 -13.25
N TYR A 145 5.24 -6.32 -12.05
CA TYR A 145 6.41 -6.95 -11.43
C TYR A 145 6.74 -8.29 -12.11
N LYS A 146 8.03 -8.55 -12.37
CA LYS A 146 8.50 -9.81 -12.94
C LYS A 146 8.41 -10.98 -11.95
N ASP A 147 8.60 -10.72 -10.66
CA ASP A 147 8.41 -11.70 -9.58
C ASP A 147 7.02 -11.52 -8.94
N ASN A 148 6.26 -12.61 -8.90
CA ASN A 148 4.97 -12.69 -8.25
C ASN A 148 5.07 -12.50 -6.72
N SER A 149 6.17 -12.93 -6.10
CA SER A 149 6.43 -12.74 -4.67
C SER A 149 6.46 -11.25 -4.34
N LEU A 150 7.23 -10.47 -5.12
CA LEU A 150 7.33 -9.03 -5.00
C LEU A 150 6.01 -8.32 -5.35
N ALA A 151 5.27 -8.80 -6.35
CA ALA A 151 3.93 -8.31 -6.66
C ALA A 151 2.97 -8.44 -5.46
N PHE A 152 3.01 -9.58 -4.75
CA PHE A 152 2.19 -9.81 -3.56
C PHE A 152 2.69 -9.02 -2.34
N LEU A 153 4.01 -8.84 -2.18
CA LEU A 153 4.60 -8.00 -1.14
C LEU A 153 4.17 -6.53 -1.31
N PHE A 154 4.23 -6.02 -2.54
CA PHE A 154 3.79 -4.68 -2.89
C PHE A 154 2.31 -4.43 -2.52
N VAL A 155 1.41 -5.34 -2.90
CA VAL A 155 -0.02 -5.23 -2.54
C VAL A 155 -0.22 -5.36 -1.02
N MET A 156 0.52 -6.26 -0.36
CA MET A 156 0.48 -6.41 1.10
C MET A 156 0.88 -5.11 1.82
N ASN A 157 2.01 -4.50 1.44
CA ASN A 157 2.51 -3.24 2.00
C ASN A 157 1.48 -2.11 1.87
N ASN A 158 0.99 -1.88 0.65
CA ASN A 158 0.09 -0.74 0.37
C ASN A 158 -1.30 -0.95 0.99
N VAL A 159 -1.86 -2.17 0.99
CA VAL A 159 -3.15 -2.44 1.65
C VAL A 159 -3.02 -2.43 3.18
N HIS A 160 -1.87 -2.86 3.74
CA HIS A 160 -1.61 -2.72 5.18
C HIS A 160 -1.58 -1.24 5.59
N TYR A 161 -0.86 -0.39 4.84
CA TYR A 161 -0.81 1.06 5.09
C TYR A 161 -2.20 1.70 5.11
N ILE A 162 -3.06 1.39 4.13
CA ILE A 162 -4.47 1.85 4.11
C ILE A 162 -5.22 1.39 5.37
N VAL A 163 -5.09 0.11 5.75
CA VAL A 163 -5.71 -0.45 6.96
C VAL A 163 -5.24 0.23 8.25
N GLN A 164 -3.94 0.55 8.37
CA GLN A 164 -3.41 1.23 9.55
C GLN A 164 -3.85 2.72 9.61
N LYS A 165 -3.89 3.44 8.48
CA LYS A 165 -4.41 4.81 8.44
C LYS A 165 -5.89 4.89 8.83
N ILE A 166 -6.72 3.93 8.40
CA ILE A 166 -8.14 3.85 8.81
C ILE A 166 -8.26 3.51 10.31
N LYS A 167 -7.42 2.62 10.85
CA LYS A 167 -7.44 2.32 12.30
C LYS A 167 -6.92 3.48 13.17
N GLY A 168 -6.02 4.30 12.65
CA GLY A 168 -5.38 5.40 13.37
C GLY A 168 -6.25 6.65 13.56
N SER A 169 -7.36 6.76 12.83
CA SER A 169 -8.36 7.83 12.96
C SER A 169 -9.72 7.23 13.31
N PRO A 170 -10.29 7.53 14.50
CA PRO A 170 -11.66 7.12 14.84
C PRO A 170 -12.69 7.57 13.80
N GLU A 171 -12.49 8.75 13.23
CA GLU A 171 -13.38 9.43 12.29
C GLU A 171 -13.41 8.68 10.95
N LEU A 172 -12.23 8.38 10.39
CA LEU A 172 -12.12 7.52 9.20
C LEU A 172 -12.67 6.12 9.48
N ARG A 173 -12.46 5.55 10.67
CA ARG A 173 -13.01 4.23 11.01
C ARG A 173 -14.54 4.24 11.08
N GLU A 174 -15.15 5.28 11.64
CA GLU A 174 -16.60 5.45 11.69
C GLU A 174 -17.19 5.60 10.28
N MET A 175 -16.61 6.48 9.46
CA MET A 175 -17.05 6.70 8.08
C MET A 175 -16.91 5.45 7.21
N ILE A 176 -15.76 4.78 7.23
CA ILE A 176 -15.51 3.58 6.40
C ILE A 176 -16.30 2.37 6.91
N GLY A 177 -16.46 2.25 8.23
CA GLY A 177 -17.19 1.16 8.89
C GLY A 177 -16.40 -0.14 9.04
N ASP A 178 -16.59 -0.81 10.18
CA ASP A 178 -15.89 -2.06 10.52
C ASP A 178 -16.12 -3.20 9.50
N SER A 179 -17.26 -3.22 8.80
CA SER A 179 -17.56 -4.18 7.74
C SER A 179 -16.55 -4.06 6.58
N TYR A 180 -16.32 -2.83 6.08
CA TYR A 180 -15.38 -2.60 4.99
C TYR A 180 -13.92 -2.72 5.44
N LEU A 181 -13.59 -2.24 6.66
CA LEU A 181 -12.26 -2.45 7.26
C LEU A 181 -11.90 -3.93 7.40
N LYS A 182 -12.89 -4.80 7.68
CA LYS A 182 -12.74 -6.25 7.69
C LYS A 182 -12.51 -6.83 6.28
N LYS A 183 -13.18 -6.31 5.23
CA LYS A 183 -12.90 -6.66 3.82
C LYS A 183 -11.44 -6.32 3.43
N LEU A 184 -10.98 -5.10 3.73
CA LEU A 184 -9.60 -4.66 3.51
C LEU A 184 -8.57 -5.54 4.24
N THR A 185 -8.82 -5.82 5.53
CA THR A 185 -7.97 -6.72 6.33
C THR A 185 -7.92 -8.13 5.74
N GLY A 186 -9.01 -8.59 5.11
CA GLY A 186 -9.07 -9.84 4.34
C GLY A 186 -8.15 -9.82 3.12
N LYS A 187 -8.16 -8.74 2.31
CA LYS A 187 -7.24 -8.57 1.17
C LYS A 187 -5.77 -8.54 1.60
N PHE A 188 -5.43 -7.78 2.65
CA PHE A 188 -4.08 -7.77 3.24
C PHE A 188 -3.61 -9.19 3.59
N ARG A 189 -4.42 -9.96 4.33
CA ARG A 189 -4.11 -11.35 4.71
C ARG A 189 -4.00 -12.28 3.49
N GLN A 190 -4.81 -12.06 2.45
CA GLN A 190 -4.71 -12.81 1.19
C GLN A 190 -3.40 -12.50 0.46
N ALA A 191 -2.97 -11.23 0.40
CA ALA A 191 -1.70 -10.83 -0.21
C ALA A 191 -0.51 -11.46 0.54
N ALA A 192 -0.46 -11.35 1.88
CA ALA A 192 0.56 -12.00 2.71
C ALA A 192 0.60 -13.53 2.51
N THR A 193 -0.56 -14.19 2.42
CA THR A 193 -0.67 -15.63 2.15
C THR A 193 -0.18 -16.00 0.75
N ARG A 194 -0.46 -15.17 -0.26
CA ARG A 194 0.00 -15.38 -1.64
C ARG A 194 1.52 -15.18 -1.75
N TYR A 195 2.07 -14.13 -1.15
CA TYR A 195 3.51 -13.92 -1.00
C TYR A 195 4.18 -15.16 -0.37
N GLN A 196 3.77 -15.55 0.85
CA GLN A 196 4.37 -16.70 1.54
C GLN A 196 4.30 -17.99 0.71
N ARG A 197 3.22 -18.20 -0.07
CA ARG A 197 3.08 -19.36 -0.94
C ARG A 197 3.91 -19.30 -2.22
N ALA A 198 4.12 -18.11 -2.79
CA ALA A 198 4.94 -17.92 -3.99
C ALA A 198 6.42 -18.21 -3.69
N THR A 199 6.94 -17.68 -2.59
CA THR A 199 8.35 -17.83 -2.21
C THR A 199 8.64 -19.15 -1.49
N TRP A 200 7.97 -19.42 -0.35
CA TRP A 200 8.49 -20.40 0.62
C TRP A 200 8.07 -21.84 0.38
N VAL A 201 7.09 -22.11 -0.51
CA VAL A 201 6.63 -23.48 -0.79
C VAL A 201 7.73 -24.32 -1.45
N GLY A 202 8.56 -23.75 -2.33
CA GLY A 202 9.69 -24.45 -2.95
C GLY A 202 10.79 -24.79 -1.94
N VAL A 203 11.20 -23.79 -1.14
CA VAL A 203 12.19 -23.93 -0.06
C VAL A 203 11.75 -25.02 0.94
N LEU A 204 10.52 -24.93 1.46
CA LEU A 204 9.97 -25.89 2.42
C LEU A 204 9.71 -27.28 1.81
N TYR A 205 9.48 -27.39 0.50
CA TYR A 205 9.37 -28.68 -0.18
C TYR A 205 10.70 -29.43 -0.26
N CYS A 206 11.84 -28.73 -0.24
CA CYS A 206 13.16 -29.36 -0.19
C CYS A 206 13.45 -30.03 1.16
N LEU A 207 12.75 -29.64 2.23
CA LEU A 207 12.92 -30.11 3.61
C LEU A 207 11.95 -31.25 3.99
N ARG A 208 11.40 -31.95 3.00
CA ARG A 208 10.44 -33.05 3.18
C ARG A 208 11.03 -34.42 2.88
N ASP A 209 10.39 -35.43 3.45
CA ASP A 209 10.78 -36.84 3.33
C ASP A 209 10.33 -37.45 1.99
N GLU A 210 9.33 -36.86 1.34
CA GLU A 210 8.77 -37.34 0.08
C GLU A 210 9.85 -37.51 -1.01
N GLY A 211 10.03 -38.74 -1.49
CA GLY A 211 11.03 -39.10 -2.51
C GLY A 211 12.42 -39.45 -1.99
N LEU A 212 12.71 -39.33 -0.68
CA LEU A 212 14.01 -39.71 -0.13
C LEU A 212 14.16 -41.21 0.16
N HIS A 213 13.06 -41.92 0.40
CA HIS A 213 13.06 -43.34 0.67
C HIS A 213 12.87 -44.16 -0.61
N VAL A 214 13.83 -45.03 -0.92
CA VAL A 214 13.68 -46.05 -1.97
C VAL A 214 13.17 -47.35 -1.37
N SER A 215 12.09 -47.87 -1.95
CA SER A 215 11.49 -49.16 -1.60
C SER A 215 11.84 -50.20 -2.66
N GLY A 216 12.88 -50.99 -2.40
CA GLY A 216 13.27 -52.14 -3.22
C GLY A 216 13.22 -53.44 -2.41
N SER A 217 12.98 -54.57 -3.07
CA SER A 217 12.61 -55.86 -2.44
C SER A 217 13.59 -56.43 -1.40
N PHE A 218 14.79 -55.87 -1.27
CA PHE A 218 15.82 -56.34 -0.33
C PHE A 218 16.45 -55.23 0.54
N SER A 219 15.99 -53.97 0.42
CA SER A 219 16.41 -52.89 1.32
C SER A 219 15.44 -51.69 1.28
N SER A 220 14.90 -51.31 2.43
CA SER A 220 14.35 -49.98 2.65
C SER A 220 15.49 -49.05 3.11
N GLY A 221 15.66 -47.91 2.46
CA GLY A 221 16.79 -47.01 2.76
C GLY A 221 16.64 -45.59 2.22
N VAL A 222 17.36 -44.67 2.85
CA VAL A 222 17.46 -43.27 2.41
C VAL A 222 18.43 -43.19 1.23
N SER A 223 17.96 -42.67 0.10
CA SER A 223 18.76 -42.44 -1.09
C SER A 223 19.76 -41.31 -0.87
N LYS A 224 21.05 -41.65 -0.69
CA LYS A 224 22.12 -40.65 -0.50
C LYS A 224 22.27 -39.68 -1.67
N SER A 225 21.92 -40.07 -2.90
CA SER A 225 21.92 -39.16 -4.06
C SER A 225 20.75 -38.17 -3.99
N ALA A 226 19.52 -38.64 -3.81
CA ALA A 226 18.35 -37.77 -3.70
C ALA A 226 18.45 -36.82 -2.49
N LEU A 227 19.02 -37.28 -1.36
CA LEU A 227 19.27 -36.42 -0.19
C LEU A 227 20.28 -35.30 -0.48
N ARG A 228 21.36 -35.61 -1.19
CA ARG A 228 22.35 -34.61 -1.64
C ARG A 228 21.74 -33.60 -2.61
N GLU A 229 20.84 -34.04 -3.47
CA GLU A 229 20.09 -33.21 -4.39
C GLU A 229 19.13 -32.28 -3.63
N ARG A 230 18.35 -32.79 -2.66
CA ARG A 230 17.49 -31.98 -1.77
C ARG A 230 18.27 -30.89 -1.05
N PHE A 231 19.43 -31.21 -0.47
CA PHE A 231 20.28 -30.21 0.19
C PHE A 231 20.78 -29.14 -0.78
N LYS A 232 21.21 -29.51 -2.00
CA LYS A 232 21.63 -28.52 -3.01
C LYS A 232 20.47 -27.63 -3.47
N SER A 233 19.31 -28.22 -3.76
CA SER A 233 18.11 -27.45 -4.13
C SER A 233 17.65 -26.52 -3.02
N PHE A 234 17.73 -26.94 -1.75
CA PHE A 234 17.47 -26.06 -0.62
C PHE A 234 18.46 -24.88 -0.58
N ASN A 235 19.76 -25.13 -0.65
CA ASN A 235 20.77 -24.07 -0.58
C ASN A 235 20.55 -23.04 -1.70
N THR A 236 20.44 -23.46 -2.96
CA THR A 236 20.24 -22.54 -4.10
C THR A 236 18.90 -21.78 -4.03
N MET A 237 17.81 -22.42 -3.57
CA MET A 237 16.54 -21.71 -3.38
C MET A 237 16.59 -20.72 -2.22
N PHE A 238 17.27 -21.05 -1.12
CA PHE A 238 17.40 -20.15 0.03
C PHE A 238 18.34 -18.98 -0.28
N GLU A 239 19.44 -19.22 -0.99
CA GLU A 239 20.38 -18.19 -1.45
C GLU A 239 19.68 -17.10 -2.28
N GLU A 240 18.90 -17.49 -3.29
CA GLU A 240 18.19 -16.52 -4.14
C GLU A 240 17.05 -15.81 -3.39
N VAL A 241 16.34 -16.52 -2.51
CA VAL A 241 15.31 -15.89 -1.65
C VAL A 241 15.91 -14.88 -0.68
N HIS A 242 17.06 -15.20 -0.07
CA HIS A 242 17.78 -14.29 0.82
C HIS A 242 18.26 -13.03 0.09
N ARG A 243 18.96 -13.23 -1.03
CA ARG A 243 19.48 -12.15 -1.88
C ARG A 243 18.36 -11.19 -2.31
N MET A 244 17.22 -11.73 -2.77
CA MET A 244 16.07 -10.91 -3.14
C MET A 244 15.42 -10.21 -1.94
N GLN A 245 15.30 -10.85 -0.77
CA GLN A 245 14.53 -10.29 0.36
C GLN A 245 15.31 -9.30 1.23
N ALA A 246 16.65 -9.32 1.21
CA ALA A 246 17.47 -8.25 1.78
C ALA A 246 17.27 -6.91 1.01
N LEU A 247 17.17 -6.99 -0.32
CA LEU A 247 16.94 -5.86 -1.25
C LEU A 247 15.50 -5.32 -1.24
N TRP A 248 14.53 -6.06 -0.68
CA TRP A 248 13.14 -5.60 -0.58
C TRP A 248 12.93 -4.79 0.69
N LEU A 249 11.87 -3.98 0.74
CA LEU A 249 11.58 -3.11 1.89
C LEU A 249 10.12 -3.24 2.34
N ILE A 250 9.94 -3.44 3.64
CA ILE A 250 8.65 -3.26 4.34
C ILE A 250 8.83 -2.08 5.29
N PRO A 251 8.24 -0.90 5.00
CA PRO A 251 8.41 0.30 5.84
C PRO A 251 7.74 0.19 7.23
N ASP A 252 6.65 -0.57 7.34
CA ASP A 252 6.00 -0.82 8.62
C ASP A 252 6.80 -1.87 9.41
N THR A 253 7.44 -1.42 10.49
CA THR A 253 8.35 -2.26 11.28
C THR A 253 7.62 -3.41 11.98
N GLN A 254 6.38 -3.21 12.44
CA GLN A 254 5.59 -4.28 13.04
C GLN A 254 5.24 -5.35 11.99
N LEU A 255 4.82 -4.93 10.78
CA LEU A 255 4.56 -5.86 9.68
C LEU A 255 5.81 -6.65 9.28
N ARG A 256 6.99 -6.01 9.26
CA ARG A 256 8.27 -6.67 8.99
C ARG A 256 8.57 -7.74 10.04
N GLU A 257 8.52 -7.38 11.32
CA GLU A 257 8.76 -8.31 12.44
C GLU A 257 7.76 -9.48 12.44
N GLU A 258 6.45 -9.22 12.29
CA GLU A 258 5.41 -10.25 12.16
C GLU A 258 5.70 -11.21 10.99
N LEU A 259 6.24 -10.70 9.87
CA LEU A 259 6.54 -11.51 8.70
C LEU A 259 7.83 -12.33 8.86
N GLN A 260 8.89 -11.74 9.41
CA GLN A 260 10.15 -12.43 9.75
C GLN A 260 9.87 -13.58 10.73
N ILE A 261 9.11 -13.32 11.81
CA ILE A 261 8.66 -14.35 12.76
C ILE A 261 7.89 -15.45 12.03
N SER A 262 6.90 -15.09 11.21
CA SER A 262 6.08 -16.07 10.48
C SER A 262 6.85 -16.87 9.41
N ILE A 263 8.02 -16.40 8.96
CA ILE A 263 8.94 -17.17 8.13
C ILE A 263 9.75 -18.12 9.01
N SER A 264 10.37 -17.63 10.09
CA SER A 264 11.17 -18.41 11.04
C SER A 264 10.39 -19.57 11.65
N GLU A 265 9.15 -19.35 12.10
CA GLU A 265 8.25 -20.38 12.64
C GLU A 265 8.01 -21.56 11.69
N LYS A 266 8.17 -21.36 10.37
CA LYS A 266 7.97 -22.40 9.35
C LYS A 266 9.29 -23.01 8.87
N LEU A 267 10.28 -22.17 8.59
CA LEU A 267 11.59 -22.57 8.06
C LEU A 267 12.41 -23.33 9.10
N ILE A 268 12.52 -22.77 10.30
CA ILE A 268 13.48 -23.24 11.31
C ILE A 268 13.12 -24.61 11.88
N PRO A 269 11.86 -24.90 12.28
CA PRO A 269 11.49 -26.25 12.73
C PRO A 269 11.60 -27.30 11.62
N ALA A 270 11.29 -26.93 10.37
CA ALA A 270 11.43 -27.82 9.22
C ALA A 270 12.91 -28.14 8.96
N TYR A 271 13.79 -27.14 8.94
CA TYR A 271 15.22 -27.34 8.71
C TYR A 271 15.88 -28.12 9.85
N ARG A 272 15.63 -27.74 11.10
CA ARG A 272 16.13 -28.42 12.30
C ARG A 272 15.70 -29.90 12.34
N SER A 273 14.46 -30.20 11.94
CA SER A 273 13.95 -31.58 11.81
C SER A 273 14.57 -32.35 10.65
N PHE A 274 14.70 -31.75 9.46
CA PHE A 274 15.30 -32.38 8.29
C PHE A 274 16.79 -32.68 8.51
N LEU A 275 17.55 -31.69 9.00
CA LEU A 275 18.96 -31.83 9.35
C LEU A 275 19.14 -32.90 10.43
N GLY A 276 18.41 -32.83 11.56
CA GLY A 276 18.54 -33.79 12.65
C GLY A 276 18.33 -35.26 12.25
N ARG A 277 17.51 -35.52 11.23
CA ARG A 277 17.22 -36.88 10.73
C ARG A 277 18.19 -37.35 9.64
N PHE A 278 18.74 -36.45 8.83
CA PHE A 278 19.51 -36.82 7.63
C PHE A 278 20.99 -36.42 7.63
N ARG A 279 21.45 -35.55 8.54
CA ARG A 279 22.84 -35.07 8.67
C ARG A 279 23.88 -36.20 8.64
N THR A 280 23.65 -37.26 9.42
CA THR A 280 24.54 -38.44 9.52
C THR A 280 24.69 -39.21 8.20
N HIS A 281 23.73 -39.15 7.28
CA HIS A 281 23.82 -39.78 5.97
C HIS A 281 24.77 -39.02 5.02
N ILE A 282 24.96 -37.72 5.26
CA ILE A 282 25.83 -36.80 4.50
C ILE A 282 27.24 -36.71 5.09
N GLU A 283 27.35 -36.52 6.41
CA GLU A 283 28.64 -36.39 7.13
C GLU A 283 29.56 -37.60 6.91
N ASN A 284 28.99 -38.81 6.83
CA ASN A 284 29.71 -40.04 6.47
C ASN A 284 29.96 -40.13 4.94
N GLY A 285 30.45 -39.05 4.34
CA GLY A 285 30.69 -38.91 2.91
C GLY A 285 31.89 -38.01 2.62
N ARG A 286 32.27 -37.90 1.34
CA ARG A 286 33.22 -36.86 0.89
C ARG A 286 32.48 -35.53 0.79
N HIS A 287 33.12 -34.47 1.29
CA HIS A 287 32.69 -33.07 1.20
C HIS A 287 31.28 -32.75 1.73
N PRO A 288 30.96 -33.06 3.01
CA PRO A 288 29.66 -32.70 3.61
C PRO A 288 29.37 -31.19 3.56
N GLU A 289 30.39 -30.34 3.61
CA GLU A 289 30.32 -28.88 3.49
C GLU A 289 29.72 -28.39 2.16
N GLN A 290 29.77 -29.20 1.09
CA GLN A 290 29.15 -28.89 -0.20
C GLN A 290 27.63 -29.18 -0.25
N TYR A 291 27.05 -29.61 0.87
CA TYR A 291 25.64 -29.97 0.99
C TYR A 291 25.00 -29.29 2.20
N ILE A 292 25.62 -29.36 3.37
CA ILE A 292 25.16 -28.67 4.58
C ILE A 292 25.93 -27.35 4.68
N LYS A 293 25.41 -26.32 3.99
CA LYS A 293 26.01 -24.98 3.94
C LYS A 293 25.67 -24.13 5.17
N TYR A 294 24.50 -24.36 5.77
CA TYR A 294 23.93 -23.54 6.83
C TYR A 294 23.76 -24.36 8.13
N SER A 295 24.05 -23.74 9.27
CA SER A 295 23.55 -24.15 10.58
C SER A 295 22.08 -23.77 10.75
N VAL A 296 21.49 -23.98 11.93
CA VAL A 296 20.13 -23.48 12.20
C VAL A 296 20.17 -21.99 12.58
N GLU A 297 21.22 -21.61 13.30
CA GLU A 297 21.53 -20.27 13.78
C GLU A 297 21.89 -19.32 12.61
N ASP A 298 22.56 -19.84 11.56
CA ASP A 298 22.79 -19.12 10.31
C ASP A 298 21.45 -18.74 9.64
N LEU A 299 20.48 -19.67 9.58
CA LEU A 299 19.16 -19.41 9.01
C LEU A 299 18.31 -18.50 9.92
N GLU A 300 18.41 -18.63 11.24
CA GLU A 300 17.75 -17.73 12.20
C GLU A 300 18.27 -16.29 12.05
N THR A 301 19.58 -16.11 11.84
CA THR A 301 20.20 -14.80 11.58
C THR A 301 19.78 -14.24 10.22
N ALA A 302 19.90 -15.05 9.16
CA ALA A 302 19.63 -14.66 7.78
C ALA A 302 18.17 -14.23 7.50
N VAL A 303 17.20 -14.60 8.37
CA VAL A 303 15.81 -14.12 8.26
C VAL A 303 15.62 -12.72 8.87
N LEU A 304 16.50 -12.28 9.78
CA LEU A 304 16.46 -10.93 10.38
C LEU A 304 16.85 -9.83 9.39
N ASP A 305 17.74 -10.13 8.44
CA ASP A 305 18.15 -9.22 7.36
C ASP A 305 17.04 -8.96 6.31
N PHE A 306 15.93 -9.70 6.34
CA PHE A 306 14.87 -9.56 5.35
C PHE A 306 14.06 -8.27 5.53
N PHE A 307 13.74 -7.64 4.39
CA PHE A 307 12.87 -6.47 4.26
C PHE A 307 13.42 -5.17 4.86
N GLU A 308 14.73 -5.08 5.06
CA GLU A 308 15.40 -3.85 5.51
C GLU A 308 15.72 -2.87 4.38
N GLY A 309 15.77 -3.32 3.12
CA GLY A 309 16.10 -2.48 1.97
C GLY A 309 17.59 -2.11 1.93
N LYS A 310 18.48 -3.00 2.40
CA LYS A 310 19.93 -2.86 2.27
C LYS A 310 20.29 -2.92 0.78
N GLU A 311 21.02 -1.93 0.28
CA GLU A 311 21.68 -2.02 -1.03
C GLU A 311 22.83 -3.05 -0.93
N GLU A 312 23.14 -3.74 -2.03
CA GLU A 312 24.33 -4.59 -2.10
C GLU A 312 25.56 -3.66 -2.13
N GLU A 313 26.33 -3.59 -1.03
CA GLU A 313 27.67 -2.99 -1.04
C GLU A 313 28.55 -3.85 -1.98
N GLU A 314 28.80 -3.36 -3.19
CA GLU A 314 29.75 -4.02 -4.10
C GLU A 314 31.16 -3.97 -3.49
N ASP A 315 31.80 -5.14 -3.31
CA ASP A 315 33.18 -5.27 -2.83
C ASP A 315 34.16 -4.58 -3.80
N ASP A 316 34.45 -3.30 -3.54
CA ASP A 316 35.10 -2.38 -4.48
C ASP A 316 36.64 -2.55 -4.57
N GLU A 317 37.07 -3.72 -5.04
CA GLU A 317 38.48 -4.02 -5.35
C GLU A 317 38.79 -4.06 -6.87
N ALA A 318 37.79 -3.83 -7.73
CA ALA A 318 37.92 -3.95 -9.18
C ALA A 318 37.84 -2.63 -9.97
N SER A 319 37.22 -1.57 -9.45
CA SER A 319 36.76 -0.42 -10.25
C SER A 319 37.76 0.73 -10.41
N ARG A 320 39.07 0.43 -10.54
CA ARG A 320 40.09 1.47 -10.79
C ARG A 320 40.17 1.89 -12.27
N GLY A 321 39.07 2.45 -12.77
CA GLY A 321 39.06 3.39 -13.90
C GLY A 321 38.21 3.01 -15.12
N VAL A 322 37.00 3.58 -15.19
CA VAL A 322 36.60 4.46 -16.29
C VAL A 322 35.76 5.61 -15.69
N GLU A 323 36.20 6.86 -15.81
CA GLU A 323 35.37 8.01 -15.46
C GLU A 323 34.48 8.47 -16.64
N ASN A 324 33.42 9.21 -16.33
CA ASN A 324 32.63 10.05 -17.26
C ASN A 324 31.61 9.36 -18.20
N TYR A 325 30.64 8.62 -17.64
CA TYR A 325 29.28 8.49 -18.19
C TYR A 325 28.27 8.19 -17.06
N SER A 326 27.94 9.17 -16.20
CA SER A 326 27.00 8.95 -15.08
C SER A 326 26.28 10.21 -14.52
N SER A 327 26.75 11.44 -14.79
CA SER A 327 26.17 12.63 -14.13
C SER A 327 24.75 12.99 -14.57
N MET A 328 24.40 12.82 -15.85
CA MET A 328 23.08 13.25 -16.36
C MET A 328 21.94 12.36 -15.85
N GLU A 329 22.14 11.04 -15.77
CA GLU A 329 21.13 10.10 -15.24
C GLU A 329 20.95 10.30 -13.73
N ALA A 330 22.02 10.64 -12.99
CA ALA A 330 21.94 10.97 -11.57
C ALA A 330 21.16 12.28 -11.31
N GLU A 331 21.36 13.33 -12.12
CA GLU A 331 20.59 14.57 -12.00
C GLU A 331 19.12 14.38 -12.38
N GLU A 332 18.81 13.60 -13.43
CA GLU A 332 17.43 13.32 -13.85
C GLU A 332 16.64 12.51 -12.78
N VAL A 333 17.29 11.53 -12.15
CA VAL A 333 16.71 10.78 -11.01
C VAL A 333 16.53 11.67 -9.77
N LEU A 334 17.41 12.64 -9.52
CA LEU A 334 17.24 13.59 -8.41
C LEU A 334 16.11 14.61 -8.66
N GLU A 335 15.90 15.07 -9.90
CA GLU A 335 14.74 15.90 -10.24
C GLU A 335 13.42 15.12 -10.20
N GLU A 336 13.37 13.87 -10.66
CA GLU A 336 12.16 13.02 -10.50
C GLU A 336 11.80 12.81 -9.02
N ASN A 337 12.78 12.61 -8.14
CA ASN A 337 12.55 12.49 -6.69
C ASN A 337 12.00 13.81 -6.08
N GLN A 338 12.51 14.98 -6.48
CA GLN A 338 11.98 16.27 -6.02
C GLN A 338 10.58 16.58 -6.58
N SER A 339 10.29 16.15 -7.82
CA SER A 339 8.96 16.26 -8.43
C SER A 339 7.94 15.36 -7.72
N THR A 340 8.36 14.13 -7.39
CA THR A 340 7.58 13.11 -6.66
C THR A 340 7.13 13.60 -5.28
N SER A 341 8.00 14.31 -4.56
CA SER A 341 7.70 14.89 -3.25
C SER A 341 6.42 15.75 -3.26
N LYS A 342 6.16 16.53 -4.33
CA LYS A 342 5.00 17.44 -4.43
C LYS A 342 3.63 16.76 -4.51
N TYR A 343 3.57 15.45 -4.76
CA TYR A 343 2.29 14.72 -4.89
C TYR A 343 2.10 13.64 -3.83
N TYR A 344 3.18 13.12 -3.24
CA TYR A 344 3.10 12.58 -1.86
C TYR A 344 2.56 13.65 -0.92
N PHE A 345 3.04 14.89 -1.07
CA PHE A 345 2.48 16.05 -0.38
C PHE A 345 0.97 16.21 -0.58
N SER A 346 0.32 15.70 -1.65
CA SER A 346 -1.14 15.85 -1.81
C SER A 346 -1.98 14.85 -1.01
N PHE A 347 -1.64 13.55 -1.01
CA PHE A 347 -2.37 12.56 -0.19
C PHE A 347 -1.93 12.63 1.28
N GLU A 348 -0.66 12.93 1.55
CA GLU A 348 -0.22 13.21 2.91
C GLU A 348 -0.73 14.55 3.43
N THR A 349 -0.81 15.64 2.65
CA THR A 349 -1.55 16.85 3.08
C THR A 349 -3.01 16.52 3.35
N TRP A 350 -3.67 15.74 2.50
CA TRP A 350 -5.07 15.39 2.73
C TRP A 350 -5.26 14.61 4.04
N LEU A 351 -4.40 13.64 4.37
CA LEU A 351 -4.45 12.96 5.67
C LEU A 351 -3.98 13.85 6.84
N TYR A 352 -2.87 14.57 6.69
CA TYR A 352 -2.22 15.36 7.73
C TYR A 352 -3.02 16.61 8.13
N PHE A 353 -3.77 17.21 7.20
CA PHE A 353 -4.68 18.32 7.51
C PHE A 353 -6.04 17.85 8.06
N ASN A 354 -6.57 16.69 7.62
CA ASN A 354 -7.68 16.03 8.32
C ASN A 354 -7.31 15.73 9.80
N LEU A 355 -6.06 15.36 10.05
CA LEU A 355 -5.52 15.06 11.39
C LEU A 355 -5.07 16.29 12.20
N GLN A 356 -5.36 17.52 11.76
CA GLN A 356 -5.09 18.75 12.53
C GLN A 356 -6.34 19.56 12.92
N PHE A 357 -7.54 19.10 12.54
CA PHE A 357 -8.81 19.80 12.83
C PHE A 357 -9.90 18.88 13.43
N ASN A 358 -9.51 18.07 14.42
CA ASN A 358 -10.34 17.61 15.54
C ASN A 358 -9.42 17.38 16.76
#